data_AF-A0A4Q4BNH3-F1
#
_entry.id   AF-A0A4Q4BNH3-F1
#
_cell.length_a   1.000
_cell.length_b   1.000
_cell.length_c   1.000
_cell.angle_alpha   90.00
_cell.angle_beta   90.00
_cell.angle_gamma   90.00
#
_symmetry.space_group_name_H-M   'P 1'
#
loop_
_entity.id
_entity.type
_entity.pdbx_description
1 polymer ?
#
loop_
_entity_poly.entity_id
_entity_poly.type
_entity_poly.pdbx_seq_one_letter_code
_entity_poly.pdbx_strand_id
1 'polypeptide(L)' 'MEIFTYAGFVALMQVIGIDLVLAGDNAIVIGLAAAGLPREMRAKAILVGIIAATVMRIGFALITTQL' A
#
# COMPACT_ATOMS: atom_id res chain seq x y z
N MET A 1 15.18 -13.27 10.59
CA MET A 1 15.44 -12.17 11.55
C MET A 1 16.26 -11.03 10.92
N GLU A 2 16.19 -10.82 9.59
CA GLU A 2 16.94 -9.73 8.94
C GLU A 2 16.22 -8.37 8.99
N ILE A 3 14.91 -8.37 9.17
CA ILE A 3 14.06 -7.17 9.27
C ILE A 3 14.33 -6.32 10.52
N PHE A 4 14.85 -6.90 11.61
CA PHE A 4 15.23 -6.16 12.83
C PHE A 4 16.70 -5.70 12.83
N THR A 5 17.39 -5.82 11.69
CA THR A 5 18.75 -5.30 11.51
C THR A 5 18.71 -3.88 10.95
N TYR A 6 19.82 -3.14 11.07
CA TYR A 6 19.95 -1.80 10.48
C TYR A 6 19.63 -1.80 8.98
N ALA A 7 20.13 -2.80 8.24
CA ALA A 7 19.86 -2.95 6.81
C ALA A 7 18.36 -3.21 6.53
N GLY A 8 17.72 -4.06 7.33
CA GLY A 8 16.29 -4.33 7.21
C GLY A 8 15.42 -3.10 7.45
N PHE A 9 15.79 -2.25 8.41
CA PHE A 9 15.08 -1.00 8.68
C PHE A 9 15.27 0.03 7.56
N VAL A 10 16.48 0.12 6.99
CA VAL A 10 16.76 0.98 5.82
C VAL A 10 15.93 0.52 4.61
N ALA A 11 15.89 -0.78 4.34
CA ALA A 11 15.08 -1.33 3.25
C ALA A 11 13.58 -1.05 3.45
N LEU A 12 13.06 -1.21 4.67
CA LEU A 12 11.67 -0.88 5.00
C LEU A 12 11.37 0.60 4.74
N MET A 13 12.25 1.49 5.19
CA MET A 13 12.11 2.94 4.96
C MET A 13 12.14 3.30 3.47
N GLN A 14 12.99 2.63 2.68
CA GLN A 14 13.01 2.82 1.23
C GLN A 14 11.70 2.38 0.58
N VAL A 15 11.19 1.19 0.93
CA VAL A 15 9.91 0.70 0.39
C VAL A 15 8.77 1.66 0.73
N ILE A 16 8.64 2.07 1.99
CA ILE A 16 7.63 3.05 2.42
C ILE A 16 7.80 4.38 1.66
N GLY A 17 9.04 4.84 1.47
CA GLY A 17 9.33 6.06 0.71
C GLY A 17 8.91 5.97 -0.75
N ILE A 18 9.23 4.86 -1.43
CA ILE A 18 8.82 4.60 -2.82
C ILE A 18 7.30 4.61 -2.91
N ASP A 19 6.63 3.91 -2.00
CA ASP A 19 5.17 3.82 -1.98
C ASP A 19 4.50 5.19 -1.78
N LEU A 20 5.03 6.02 -0.88
CA LEU A 20 4.50 7.35 -0.61
C LEU A 20 4.65 8.27 -1.82
N VAL A 21 5.82 8.23 -2.48
CA VAL A 21 6.10 9.02 -3.69
C VAL A 21 5.22 8.57 -4.86
N LEU A 22 5.06 7.26 -5.08
CA LEU A 22 4.20 6.73 -6.14
C LEU A 22 2.70 6.85 -5.85
N ALA A 23 2.29 6.97 -4.57
CA ALA A 23 0.89 7.02 -4.19
C ALA A 23 0.21 8.39 -4.41
N GLY A 24 0.97 9.44 -4.77
CA GLY A 24 0.51 10.84 -4.82
C GLY A 24 -0.86 11.02 -5.49
N ASP A 25 -1.03 10.48 -6.70
CA ASP A 25 -2.26 10.63 -7.48
C ASP A 25 -3.34 9.62 -7.06
N ASN A 26 -2.91 8.41 -6.67
CA ASN A 26 -3.79 7.29 -6.34
C ASN A 26 -4.55 7.49 -5.02
N ALA A 27 -3.94 8.14 -4.03
CA ALA A 27 -4.58 8.44 -2.76
C ALA A 27 -5.76 9.43 -2.91
N ILE A 28 -5.64 10.40 -3.83
CA ILE A 28 -6.69 11.37 -4.13
C ILE A 28 -7.88 10.69 -4.80
N VAL A 29 -7.64 9.81 -5.78
CA VAL A 29 -8.70 9.06 -6.47
C VAL A 29 -9.47 8.16 -5.50
N ILE A 30 -8.78 7.44 -4.62
CA ILE A 30 -9.41 6.60 -3.59
C ILE A 30 -10.20 7.48 -2.61
N GLY A 31 -9.64 8.62 -2.20
CA GLY A 31 -10.29 9.58 -1.30
C GLY A 31 -11.58 10.15 -1.89
N LEU A 32 -11.57 10.50 -3.18
CA LEU A 32 -12.73 10.99 -3.93
C LEU A 32 -13.77 9.89 -4.14
N ALA A 33 -13.35 8.69 -4.54
CA ALA A 33 -14.25 7.54 -4.69
C ALA A 33 -14.93 7.17 -3.38
N ALA A 34 -14.20 7.25 -2.26
CA ALA A 34 -14.72 7.00 -0.92
C ALA A 34 -15.58 8.16 -0.39
N ALA A 35 -15.37 9.40 -0.84
CA ALA A 35 -16.10 10.58 -0.37
C ALA A 35 -17.59 10.59 -0.78
N GLY A 36 -17.93 9.94 -1.89
CA GLY A 36 -19.31 9.81 -2.37
C GLY A 36 -20.14 8.71 -1.68
N LEU A 37 -19.52 7.89 -0.82
CA LEU A 37 -20.19 6.75 -0.19
C LEU A 37 -20.81 7.11 1.17
N PRO A 38 -21.96 6.49 1.54
CA PRO A 38 -22.49 6.56 2.90
C PRO A 38 -21.42 6.17 3.92
N ARG A 39 -21.40 6.82 5.10
CA ARG A 39 -20.37 6.61 6.14
C ARG A 39 -20.13 5.13 6.48
N GLU A 40 -21.19 4.34 6.43
CA GLU A 40 -21.20 2.89 6.71
C GLU A 40 -20.48 2.07 5.63
N MET A 41 -20.58 2.51 4.37
CA MET A 41 -19.96 1.84 3.22
C MET A 41 -18.53 2.32 2.99
N ARG A 42 -18.21 3.54 3.41
CA ARG A 42 -16.87 4.13 3.25
C ARG A 42 -15.80 3.28 3.94
N ALA A 43 -16.07 2.79 5.15
CA ALA A 43 -15.16 1.90 5.87
C ALA A 43 -14.95 0.57 5.13
N LYS A 44 -16.02 -0.02 4.57
CA LYS A 44 -15.92 -1.25 3.76
C LYS A 44 -15.13 -1.04 2.48
N ALA A 45 -15.37 0.06 1.77
CA ALA A 45 -14.65 0.40 0.56
C ALA A 45 -13.14 0.59 0.81
N ILE A 46 -12.79 1.32 1.89
CA ILE A 46 -11.40 1.49 2.31
C ILE A 46 -10.77 0.14 2.68
N LEU A 47 -11.47 -0.69 3.46
CA LEU A 47 -10.97 -2.00 3.87
C LEU A 47 -10.70 -2.91 2.67
N VAL A 48 -11.64 -2.99 1.73
CA VAL A 48 -11.47 -3.77 0.49
C VAL A 48 -10.31 -3.22 -0.34
N GLY A 49 -10.20 -1.90 -0.46
CA GLY A 49 -9.09 -1.24 -1.15
C GLY A 49 -7.73 -1.57 -0.54
N ILE A 50 -7.61 -1.51 0.79
CA ILE A 50 -6.38 -1.88 1.51
C ILE A 50 -6.03 -3.34 1.30
N ILE A 51 -7.00 -4.25 1.40
CA ILE A 51 -6.77 -5.69 1.19
C ILE A 51 -6.27 -5.94 -0.25
N ALA A 52 -6.96 -5.39 -1.24
CA ALA A 52 -6.58 -5.54 -2.65
C ALA A 52 -5.17 -4.97 -2.93
N ALA A 53 -4.87 -3.78 -2.41
CA ALA A 53 -3.56 -3.15 -2.55
C ALA A 53 -2.45 -3.98 -1.86
N THR A 54 -2.73 -4.54 -0.68
CA THR A 54 -1.78 -5.40 0.05
C THR A 54 -1.47 -6.67 -0.73
N VAL A 55 -2.50 -7.34 -1.27
CA VAL A 55 -2.32 -8.54 -2.10
C VAL A 55 -1.48 -8.22 -3.34
N MET A 56 -1.78 -7.11 -4.01
CA MET A 56 -1.05 -6.69 -5.21
C MET A 56 0.42 -6.38 -4.89
N ARG A 57 0.69 -5.70 -3.76
CA ARG A 57 2.06 -5.40 -3.30
C ARG A 57 2.85 -6.67 -3.00
N ILE A 58 2.25 -7.62 -2.28
CA ILE A 58 2.90 -8.90 -1.99
C ILE A 58 3.17 -9.66 -3.30
N GLY A 59 2.20 -9.70 -4.21
CA GLY A 59 2.35 -10.32 -5.53
C GLY A 59 3.52 -9.73 -6.33
N PHE A 60 3.59 -8.41 -6.43
CA PHE A 60 4.70 -7.74 -7.11
C PHE A 60 6.04 -7.96 -6.42
N ALA A 61 6.10 -7.89 -5.08
CA ALA A 61 7.32 -8.19 -4.34
C ALA A 61 7.83 -9.60 -4.62
N LEU A 62 6.94 -10.60 -4.64
CA LEU A 62 7.29 -11.98 -4.98
C LEU A 62 7.80 -12.11 -6.42
N ILE A 63 7.17 -11.42 -7.38
CA ILE A 63 7.63 -11.41 -8.78
C ILE A 63 9.04 -10.79 -8.87
N THR A 64 9.25 -9.62 -8.26
CA THR A 64 10.54 -8.93 -8.28
C THR A 64 11.64 -9.74 -7.60
N THR A 65 11.33 -10.55 -6.57
CA THR A 65 12.35 -11.41 -5.93
C THR A 65 12.88 -12.52 -6.83
N GLN A 66 12.19 -12.85 -7.92
CA GLN A 66 12.59 -13.89 -8.88
C GLN A 66 13.27 -13.33 -10.13
N LEU A 67 13.38 -12.00 -10.24
CA LEU A 67 14.01 -11.24 -11.34
C LEU A 67 15.37 -10.72 -10.91
#